data_AF-A0A6C0KI41-F1
#
_entry.id   AF-A0A6C0KI41-F1
#
_cell.length_a   1.000
_cell.length_b   1.000
_cell.length_c   1.000
_cell.angle_alpha   90.00
_cell.angle_beta   90.00
_cell.angle_gamma   90.00
#
_symmetry.space_group_name_H-M   'P 1'
#
loop_
_entity.id
_entity.type
_entity.pdbx_description
1 polymer ?
#
loop_
_entity_poly.entity_id
_entity_poly.type
_entity_poly.pdbx_seq_one_letter_code
_entity_poly.pdbx_strand_id
1 'polypeptide(L)'
;MKEDGLQKMLRVTVYASLLIQILTGVLDVYVLYLPSVNSSLAILKKLLGVEIAVQVVEGIFYGWFASSFEHVENVTPSRYYDWAITTPSMLFTLCIYLDFLNQRNAQAKSKKTYHTLVESFQKNRAIIIPVLLLNWMMLFFGYLGEMKVLPTTWSVGLGFIPFVLYFAMIYQQYAKYTVTGQTLFWSFSVIWALYGIAALMSYYVKNIAYNVLDLFAKNFFGLFLAYVIYQEYKLMV
;
A
#
# COMPACT_ATOMS: atom_id res chain seq x y z
N MET A 1 1.23 -25.66 -17.62
CA MET A 1 1.32 -24.60 -18.66
C MET A 1 2.76 -24.52 -19.11
N LYS A 2 3.06 -24.48 -20.41
CA LYS A 2 4.45 -24.37 -20.91
C LYS A 2 5.05 -23.01 -20.51
N GLU A 3 6.36 -22.96 -20.30
CA GLU A 3 7.11 -21.78 -19.83
C GLU A 3 6.89 -20.53 -20.71
N ASP A 4 6.82 -20.73 -22.03
CA ASP A 4 6.48 -19.69 -23.03
C ASP A 4 5.12 -18.99 -22.75
N GLY A 5 4.12 -19.76 -22.33
CA GLY A 5 2.80 -19.20 -21.97
C GLY A 5 2.86 -18.33 -20.72
N LEU A 6 3.67 -18.70 -19.73
CA LEU A 6 3.87 -17.94 -18.49
C LEU A 6 4.64 -16.64 -18.75
N GLN A 7 5.66 -16.67 -19.62
CA GLN A 7 6.39 -15.47 -20.01
C GLN A 7 5.48 -14.46 -20.72
N LYS A 8 4.63 -14.93 -21.64
CA LYS A 8 3.62 -14.08 -22.31
C LYS A 8 2.64 -13.47 -21.30
N MET A 9 2.15 -14.26 -20.34
CA MET A 9 1.26 -13.77 -19.28
C MET A 9 1.95 -12.72 -18.38
N LEU A 10 3.22 -12.93 -18.04
CA LEU A 10 3.99 -11.94 -17.29
C LEU A 10 4.04 -10.60 -18.05
N ARG A 11 4.34 -10.63 -19.35
CA ARG A 11 4.35 -9.43 -20.19
C ARG A 11 2.98 -8.74 -20.21
N VAL A 12 1.89 -9.49 -20.42
CA VAL A 12 0.52 -8.96 -20.42
C VAL A 12 0.18 -8.29 -19.09
N THR A 13 0.52 -8.92 -17.96
CA THR A 13 0.20 -8.37 -16.63
C THR A 13 1.00 -7.12 -16.28
N VAL A 14 2.23 -6.95 -16.79
CA VAL A 14 3.00 -5.69 -16.67
C VAL A 14 2.27 -4.54 -17.37
N TYR A 15 1.89 -4.72 -18.64
CA TYR A 15 1.21 -3.67 -19.41
C TYR A 15 -0.21 -3.40 -18.89
N ALA A 16 -0.93 -4.43 -18.46
CA ALA A 16 -2.24 -4.27 -17.83
C ALA A 16 -2.11 -3.47 -16.52
N SER A 17 -1.07 -3.74 -15.73
CA SER A 17 -0.82 -3.00 -14.49
C SER A 17 -0.55 -1.52 -14.76
N LEU A 18 0.33 -1.21 -15.72
CA LEU A 18 0.60 0.16 -16.17
C LEU A 18 -0.67 0.91 -16.62
N LEU A 19 -1.52 0.26 -17.42
CA LEU A 19 -2.75 0.88 -17.90
C LEU A 19 -3.69 1.22 -16.73
N ILE A 20 -3.87 0.28 -15.80
CA ILE A 20 -4.74 0.48 -14.65
C ILE A 20 -4.18 1.59 -13.75
N GLN A 21 -2.87 1.60 -13.49
CA GLN A 21 -2.21 2.66 -12.71
C GLN A 21 -2.44 4.05 -13.31
N ILE A 22 -2.35 4.20 -14.63
CA ILE A 22 -2.62 5.47 -15.32
C ILE A 22 -4.09 5.88 -15.10
N LEU A 23 -5.03 4.96 -15.29
CA LEU A 23 -6.46 5.24 -15.13
C LEU A 23 -6.81 5.64 -13.69
N THR A 24 -6.29 4.93 -12.70
CA THR A 24 -6.51 5.26 -11.28
C THR A 24 -5.82 6.56 -10.89
N GLY A 25 -4.59 6.78 -11.36
CA GLY A 25 -3.83 7.99 -11.07
C GLY A 25 -4.51 9.25 -11.61
N VAL A 26 -5.07 9.20 -12.83
CA VAL A 26 -5.86 10.31 -13.39
C VAL A 26 -7.09 10.63 -12.53
N LEU A 27 -7.80 9.60 -12.07
CA LEU A 27 -8.97 9.77 -11.21
C LEU A 27 -8.58 10.36 -9.84
N ASP A 28 -7.52 9.85 -9.22
CA ASP A 28 -7.04 10.34 -7.93
C ASP A 28 -6.57 11.80 -8.02
N VAL A 29 -5.86 12.16 -9.10
CA VAL A 29 -5.45 13.55 -9.37
C VAL A 29 -6.68 14.45 -9.54
N TYR A 30 -7.70 14.02 -10.29
CA TYR A 30 -8.95 14.78 -10.42
C TYR A 30 -9.59 15.07 -9.06
N VAL A 31 -9.72 14.04 -8.21
CA VAL A 31 -10.32 14.19 -6.88
C VAL A 31 -9.44 15.08 -5.96
N LEU A 32 -8.12 15.00 -6.07
CA LEU A 32 -7.20 15.86 -5.33
C LEU A 32 -7.39 17.35 -5.64
N TYR A 33 -7.84 17.71 -6.85
CA TYR A 33 -8.09 19.11 -7.22
C TYR A 33 -9.47 19.66 -6.82
N LEU A 34 -10.38 18.83 -6.30
CA LEU A 34 -11.66 19.31 -5.77
C LEU A 34 -11.47 20.29 -4.61
N PRO A 35 -12.28 21.36 -4.44
CA PRO A 35 -12.10 22.33 -3.36
C PRO A 35 -12.12 21.72 -1.95
N SER A 36 -11.17 22.12 -1.10
CA SER A 36 -11.12 21.71 0.32
C SER A 36 -12.07 22.57 1.16
N VAL A 37 -13.29 22.11 1.40
CA VAL A 37 -14.33 22.90 2.09
C VAL A 37 -14.28 22.81 3.63
N ASN A 38 -13.57 21.83 4.21
CA ASN A 38 -13.36 21.74 5.66
C ASN A 38 -12.07 20.98 6.03
N SER A 39 -11.80 20.86 7.34
CA SER A 39 -10.59 20.20 7.87
C SER A 39 -10.57 18.67 7.68
N SER A 40 -11.73 18.00 7.63
CA SER A 40 -11.84 16.56 7.29
C SER A 40 -11.32 16.31 5.88
N LEU A 41 -11.84 17.08 4.92
CA LEU A 41 -11.45 16.96 3.53
C LEU A 41 -9.98 17.34 3.33
N ALA A 42 -9.48 18.32 4.09
CA ALA A 42 -8.09 18.73 4.04
C ALA A 42 -7.11 17.61 4.44
N ILE A 43 -7.39 16.84 5.51
CA ILE A 43 -6.53 15.71 5.89
C ILE A 43 -6.64 14.56 4.89
N LEU A 44 -7.86 14.20 4.47
CA LEU A 44 -8.08 13.11 3.50
C LEU A 44 -7.36 13.37 2.18
N LYS A 45 -7.43 14.60 1.67
CA LYS A 45 -6.71 14.98 0.45
C LYS A 45 -5.19 14.93 0.61
N LYS A 46 -4.65 15.25 1.78
CA LYS A 46 -3.20 15.08 2.04
C LYS A 46 -2.81 13.61 2.03
N LEU A 47 -3.65 12.71 2.55
CA LEU A 47 -3.42 11.26 2.45
C LEU A 47 -3.48 10.78 1.00
N LEU A 48 -4.47 11.23 0.22
CA LEU A 48 -4.54 10.93 -1.22
C LEU A 48 -3.29 11.41 -1.97
N GLY A 49 -2.74 12.58 -1.62
CA GLY A 49 -1.48 13.05 -2.18
C GLY A 49 -0.29 12.13 -1.91
N VAL A 50 -0.24 11.47 -0.74
CA VAL A 50 0.79 10.46 -0.43
C VAL A 50 0.57 9.19 -1.27
N GLU A 51 -0.68 8.75 -1.45
CA GLU A 51 -1.00 7.60 -2.31
C GLU A 51 -0.69 7.86 -3.79
N ILE A 52 -0.88 9.09 -4.28
CA ILE A 52 -0.43 9.47 -5.63
C ILE A 52 1.09 9.38 -5.74
N ALA A 53 1.83 9.80 -4.72
CA ALA A 53 3.29 9.64 -4.71
C ALA A 53 3.71 8.15 -4.72
N VAL A 54 2.97 7.28 -4.02
CA VAL A 54 3.15 5.83 -4.10
C VAL A 54 2.95 5.32 -5.53
N GLN A 55 1.88 5.75 -6.21
CA GLN A 55 1.61 5.39 -7.61
C GLN A 55 2.67 5.91 -8.58
N VAL A 56 3.28 7.07 -8.32
CA VAL A 56 4.40 7.58 -9.13
C VAL A 56 5.61 6.67 -9.01
N VAL A 57 5.98 6.25 -7.79
CA VAL A 57 7.11 5.31 -7.59
C VAL A 57 6.83 3.96 -8.23
N GLU A 58 5.60 3.46 -8.09
CA GLU A 58 5.13 2.25 -8.77
C GLU A 58 5.23 2.39 -10.30
N GLY A 59 4.71 3.48 -10.87
CA GLY A 59 4.74 3.74 -12.30
C GLY A 59 6.16 3.83 -12.86
N ILE A 60 7.12 4.39 -12.10
CA ILE A 60 8.55 4.37 -12.46
C ILE A 60 9.06 2.93 -12.54
N PHE A 61 8.76 2.09 -11.54
CA PHE A 61 9.16 0.69 -11.54
C PHE A 61 8.56 -0.07 -12.73
N TYR A 62 7.25 0.05 -12.97
CA TYR A 62 6.60 -0.66 -14.07
C TYR A 62 7.02 -0.15 -15.44
N GLY A 63 7.26 1.16 -15.59
CA GLY A 63 7.81 1.74 -16.82
C GLY A 63 9.20 1.19 -17.14
N TRP A 64 10.08 1.16 -16.12
CA TRP A 64 11.38 0.52 -16.23
C TRP A 64 11.25 -0.98 -16.56
N PHE A 65 10.39 -1.72 -15.86
CA PHE A 65 10.21 -3.16 -16.07
C PHE A 65 9.70 -3.47 -17.49
N ALA A 66 8.73 -2.71 -18.00
CA ALA A 66 8.25 -2.86 -19.37
C ALA A 66 9.37 -2.64 -20.40
N SER A 67 10.22 -1.64 -20.19
CA SER A 67 11.37 -1.34 -21.09
C SER A 67 12.52 -2.34 -20.98
N SER A 68 12.66 -3.03 -19.84
CA SER A 68 13.80 -3.88 -19.53
C SER A 68 13.49 -5.38 -19.62
N PHE A 69 12.29 -5.74 -20.09
CA PHE A 69 11.77 -7.11 -20.07
C PHE A 69 12.68 -8.12 -20.81
N GLU A 70 13.40 -7.68 -21.84
CA GLU A 70 14.31 -8.53 -22.64
C GLU A 70 15.76 -8.51 -22.13
N HIS A 71 16.08 -7.65 -21.17
CA HIS A 71 17.45 -7.42 -20.69
C HIS A 71 17.67 -7.84 -19.23
N VAL A 72 16.60 -8.04 -18.46
CA VAL A 72 16.68 -8.39 -17.03
C VAL A 72 16.18 -9.82 -16.82
N GLU A 73 17.09 -10.70 -16.41
CA GLU A 73 16.75 -12.12 -16.14
C GLU A 73 15.87 -12.29 -14.91
N ASN A 74 16.12 -11.52 -13.84
CA ASN A 74 15.35 -11.59 -12.60
C ASN A 74 15.00 -10.19 -12.09
N VAL A 75 13.74 -9.80 -12.31
CA VAL A 75 13.21 -8.51 -11.86
C VAL A 75 12.89 -8.48 -10.35
N THR A 76 12.77 -9.65 -9.71
CA THR A 76 12.18 -9.76 -8.36
C THR A 76 12.93 -8.95 -7.29
N PRO A 77 14.28 -8.97 -7.23
CA PRO A 77 15.02 -8.13 -6.29
C PRO A 77 14.78 -6.63 -6.53
N SER A 78 14.62 -6.19 -7.78
CA SER A 78 14.41 -4.79 -8.12
C SER A 78 13.08 -4.23 -7.58
N ARG A 79 12.07 -5.08 -7.36
CA ARG A 79 10.82 -4.68 -6.69
C ARG A 79 11.03 -4.15 -5.28
N TYR A 80 12.08 -4.61 -4.59
CA TYR A 80 12.36 -4.17 -3.22
C TYR A 80 12.78 -2.70 -3.16
N TYR A 81 13.29 -2.11 -4.25
CA TYR A 81 13.56 -0.67 -4.30
C TYR A 81 12.27 0.17 -4.30
N ASP A 82 11.25 -0.26 -5.06
CA ASP A 82 9.89 0.30 -4.97
C ASP A 82 9.34 0.06 -3.55
N TRP A 83 9.27 -1.20 -3.11
CA TRP A 83 8.62 -1.56 -1.85
C TRP A 83 9.25 -0.92 -0.62
N ALA A 84 10.57 -0.69 -0.61
CA ALA A 84 11.25 0.01 0.48
C ALA A 84 10.78 1.47 0.65
N ILE A 85 10.23 2.09 -0.41
CA ILE A 85 9.70 3.46 -0.41
C ILE A 85 8.18 3.46 -0.25
N THR A 86 7.47 2.61 -1.00
CA THR A 86 6.01 2.63 -1.06
C THR A 86 5.35 1.99 0.15
N THR A 87 5.87 0.89 0.68
CA THR A 87 5.23 0.20 1.82
C THR A 87 5.26 1.03 3.11
N PRO A 88 6.34 1.75 3.49
CA PRO A 88 6.27 2.68 4.61
C PRO A 88 5.25 3.81 4.41
N SER A 89 5.13 4.31 3.19
CA SER A 89 4.18 5.38 2.84
C SER A 89 2.73 4.90 2.98
N MET A 90 2.41 3.71 2.47
CA MET A 90 1.10 3.07 2.61
C MET A 90 0.76 2.73 4.07
N LEU A 91 1.72 2.27 4.87
CA LEU A 91 1.48 2.00 6.30
C LEU A 91 1.24 3.30 7.08
N PHE A 92 1.95 4.38 6.72
CA PHE A 92 1.71 5.69 7.28
C PHE A 92 0.30 6.18 6.96
N THR A 93 -0.14 6.13 5.70
CA THR A 93 -1.49 6.58 5.32
C THR A 93 -2.58 5.73 5.95
N LEU A 94 -2.41 4.41 6.01
CA LEU A 94 -3.33 3.51 6.72
C LEU A 94 -3.46 3.89 8.20
N CYS A 95 -2.34 4.07 8.92
CA CYS A 95 -2.38 4.43 10.35
C CYS A 95 -3.09 5.77 10.58
N ILE A 96 -2.76 6.79 9.78
CA ILE A 96 -3.37 8.12 9.92
C ILE A 96 -4.86 8.08 9.56
N TYR A 97 -5.24 7.33 8.52
CA TYR A 97 -6.65 7.19 8.14
C TYR A 97 -7.47 6.47 9.23
N LEU A 98 -6.93 5.41 9.84
CA LEU A 98 -7.60 4.72 10.93
C LEU A 98 -7.71 5.60 12.19
N ASP A 99 -6.70 6.41 12.52
CA ASP A 99 -6.82 7.41 13.59
C ASP A 99 -7.86 8.49 13.26
N PHE A 100 -7.94 8.92 12.00
CA PHE A 100 -8.97 9.84 11.52
C PHE A 100 -10.39 9.26 11.71
N LEU A 101 -10.61 7.97 11.41
CA LEU A 101 -11.90 7.31 11.68
C LEU A 101 -12.25 7.31 13.17
N ASN A 102 -11.27 7.10 14.05
CA ASN A 102 -11.45 7.14 15.49
C ASN A 102 -11.79 8.56 15.97
N GLN A 103 -11.12 9.58 15.43
CA GLN A 103 -11.44 10.98 15.69
C GLN A 103 -12.86 11.33 15.24
N ARG A 104 -13.27 10.90 14.04
CA ARG A 104 -14.63 11.14 13.52
C ARG A 104 -15.72 10.57 14.44
N ASN A 105 -15.53 9.33 14.91
CA ASN A 105 -16.44 8.70 15.87
C ASN A 105 -16.48 9.43 17.23
N ALA A 106 -15.36 10.01 17.68
CA ALA A 106 -15.30 10.80 18.90
C ALA A 106 -15.85 12.22 18.73
N GLN A 107 -15.70 12.83 17.55
CA GLN A 107 -16.21 14.17 17.24
C GLN A 107 -17.73 14.19 17.17
N ALA A 108 -18.37 13.12 16.68
CA ALA A 108 -19.82 12.93 16.78
C ALA A 108 -20.33 13.08 18.24
N LYS A 109 -19.45 12.89 19.24
CA LYS A 109 -19.74 13.02 20.67
C LYS A 109 -19.27 14.34 21.30
N SER A 110 -18.36 15.11 20.68
CA SER A 110 -17.67 16.23 21.36
C SER A 110 -17.31 17.47 20.52
N LYS A 111 -17.65 17.53 19.22
CA LYS A 111 -17.44 18.70 18.31
C LYS A 111 -15.99 19.26 18.26
N LYS A 112 -14.96 18.43 18.45
CA LYS A 112 -13.54 18.84 18.27
C LYS A 112 -13.15 18.93 16.79
N THR A 113 -12.21 19.81 16.46
CA THR A 113 -11.61 19.92 15.12
C THR A 113 -10.69 18.72 14.84
N TYR A 114 -10.67 18.23 13.60
CA TYR A 114 -9.72 17.21 13.15
C TYR A 114 -8.27 17.71 13.22
N HIS A 115 -7.37 16.81 13.59
CA HIS A 115 -5.93 17.10 13.59
C HIS A 115 -5.40 17.30 12.17
N THR A 116 -4.37 18.13 12.03
CA THR A 116 -3.59 18.20 10.78
C THR A 116 -2.77 16.91 10.57
N LEU A 117 -2.18 16.73 9.37
CA LEU A 117 -1.31 15.58 9.11
C LEU A 117 -0.10 15.54 10.06
N VAL A 118 0.49 16.70 10.35
CA VAL A 118 1.66 16.82 11.25
C VAL A 118 1.28 16.48 12.69
N GLU A 119 0.16 17.01 13.18
CA GLU A 119 -0.37 16.70 14.51
C GLU A 119 -0.72 15.21 14.65
N SER A 120 -1.35 14.66 13.61
CA SER A 120 -1.70 13.23 13.55
C SER A 120 -0.44 12.37 13.60
N PHE A 121 0.63 12.74 12.89
CA PHE A 121 1.91 12.04 13.00
C PHE A 121 2.53 12.19 14.40
N GLN A 122 2.62 13.41 14.95
CA GLN A 122 3.22 13.66 16.25
C GLN A 122 2.54 12.86 17.38
N LYS A 123 1.21 12.79 17.35
CA LYS A 123 0.40 11.98 18.27
C LYS A 123 0.70 10.49 18.14
N ASN A 124 0.88 10.01 16.92
CA ASN A 124 0.93 8.57 16.60
C ASN A 124 2.35 8.01 16.41
N ARG A 125 3.38 8.86 16.48
CA ARG A 125 4.78 8.49 16.19
C ARG A 125 5.30 7.29 16.99
N ALA A 126 4.83 7.12 18.23
CA ALA A 126 5.24 6.01 19.10
C ALA A 126 4.83 4.63 18.56
N ILE A 127 3.82 4.58 17.70
CA ILE A 127 3.36 3.36 17.03
C ILE A 127 3.80 3.34 15.57
N ILE A 128 3.67 4.47 14.86
CA ILE A 128 4.07 4.57 13.45
C ILE A 128 5.55 4.23 13.27
N ILE A 129 6.47 4.79 14.06
CA ILE A 129 7.91 4.57 13.87
C ILE A 129 8.27 3.08 13.99
N PRO A 130 7.89 2.36 15.07
CA PRO A 130 8.10 0.91 15.14
C PRO A 130 7.47 0.14 13.98
N VAL A 131 6.27 0.50 13.54
CA VAL A 131 5.60 -0.14 12.38
C VAL A 131 6.46 -0.01 11.12
N LEU A 132 6.99 1.18 10.83
CA LEU A 132 7.84 1.40 9.65
C LEU A 132 9.16 0.62 9.73
N LEU A 133 9.77 0.56 10.91
CA LEU A 133 11.00 -0.20 11.13
C LEU A 133 10.79 -1.71 10.99
N LEU A 134 9.70 -2.24 11.56
CA LEU A 134 9.31 -3.64 11.40
C LEU A 134 9.00 -3.96 9.94
N ASN A 135 8.36 -3.05 9.20
CA ASN A 135 8.13 -3.20 7.78
C ASN A 135 9.43 -3.29 6.97
N TRP A 136 10.42 -2.44 7.25
CA TRP A 136 11.74 -2.60 6.62
C TRP A 136 12.44 -3.88 7.01
N MET A 137 12.29 -4.35 8.26
CA MET A 137 12.84 -5.64 8.67
C MET A 137 12.18 -6.81 7.92
N MET A 138 10.86 -6.77 7.71
CA MET A 138 10.14 -7.73 6.85
C MET A 138 10.70 -7.73 5.42
N LEU A 139 10.84 -6.55 4.81
CA LEU A 139 11.40 -6.42 3.46
C LEU A 139 12.85 -6.89 3.39
N PHE A 140 13.65 -6.60 4.41
CA PHE A 140 15.04 -7.04 4.48
C PHE A 140 15.14 -8.56 4.41
N PHE A 141 14.36 -9.29 5.23
CA PHE A 141 14.36 -10.75 5.16
C PHE A 141 13.90 -11.28 3.80
N GLY A 142 12.84 -10.70 3.22
CA GLY A 142 12.38 -11.06 1.88
C GLY A 142 13.47 -10.86 0.82
N TYR A 143 14.17 -9.73 0.87
CA TYR A 143 15.25 -9.40 -0.07
C TYR A 143 16.42 -10.37 0.04
N LEU A 144 16.80 -10.78 1.25
CA LEU A 144 17.83 -11.82 1.45
C LEU A 144 17.44 -13.16 0.79
N GLY A 145 16.14 -13.48 0.75
CA GLY A 145 15.62 -14.65 0.04
C GLY A 145 15.75 -14.52 -1.47
N GLU A 146 15.38 -13.38 -2.04
CA GLU A 146 15.50 -13.12 -3.48
C GLU A 146 16.96 -13.06 -3.96
N MET A 147 17.86 -12.58 -3.10
CA MET A 147 19.30 -12.58 -3.33
C MET A 147 19.98 -13.93 -3.05
N LYS A 148 19.20 -14.97 -2.68
CA LYS A 148 19.68 -16.33 -2.37
C LYS A 148 20.68 -16.40 -1.20
N VAL A 149 20.70 -15.38 -0.34
CA VAL A 149 21.50 -15.37 0.91
C VAL A 149 20.86 -16.29 1.95
N LEU A 150 19.52 -16.36 1.97
CA LEU A 150 18.75 -17.28 2.79
C LEU A 150 17.87 -18.17 1.90
N PRO A 151 17.61 -19.44 2.29
CA PRO A 151 16.58 -20.23 1.63
C PRO A 151 15.23 -19.52 1.69
N THR A 152 14.49 -19.51 0.57
CA THR A 152 13.24 -18.74 0.42
C THR A 152 12.23 -19.04 1.53
N THR A 153 12.07 -20.30 1.94
CA THR A 153 11.17 -20.69 3.04
C THR A 153 11.54 -20.03 4.37
N TRP A 154 12.84 -19.97 4.70
CA TRP A 154 13.33 -19.30 5.92
C TRP A 154 13.18 -17.79 5.83
N SER A 155 13.50 -17.20 4.68
CA SER A 155 13.31 -15.77 4.40
C SER A 155 11.84 -15.36 4.59
N VAL A 156 10.90 -16.10 4.00
CA VAL A 156 9.46 -15.86 4.13
C VAL A 156 9.01 -16.04 5.59
N GLY A 157 9.40 -17.13 6.25
CA GLY A 157 9.05 -17.37 7.66
C GLY A 157 9.54 -16.27 8.60
N LEU A 158 10.80 -15.84 8.45
CA LEU A 158 11.38 -14.74 9.22
C LEU A 158 10.75 -13.40 8.90
N GLY A 159 10.35 -13.15 7.64
CA GLY A 159 9.63 -11.95 7.23
C GLY A 159 8.22 -11.88 7.80
N PHE A 160 7.53 -13.01 7.97
CA PHE A 160 6.18 -13.04 8.57
C PHE A 160 6.16 -12.63 10.05
N ILE A 161 7.27 -12.76 10.79
CA ILE A 161 7.36 -12.34 12.18
C ILE A 161 7.12 -10.83 12.34
N PRO A 162 7.95 -9.92 11.77
CA PRO A 162 7.69 -8.50 11.80
C PRO A 162 6.35 -8.13 11.17
N PHE A 163 5.96 -8.81 10.08
CA PHE A 163 4.66 -8.61 9.43
C PHE A 163 3.48 -8.72 10.40
N VAL A 164 3.40 -9.85 11.11
CA VAL A 164 2.33 -10.08 12.08
C VAL A 164 2.42 -9.08 13.24
N LEU A 165 3.63 -8.77 13.71
CA LEU A 165 3.83 -7.83 14.82
C LEU A 165 3.34 -6.43 14.49
N TYR A 166 3.73 -5.84 13.34
CA TYR A 166 3.32 -4.48 13.03
C TYR A 166 1.82 -4.40 12.72
N PHE A 167 1.22 -5.41 12.07
CA PHE A 167 -0.23 -5.44 11.89
C PHE A 167 -0.96 -5.60 13.24
N ALA A 168 -0.45 -6.42 14.17
CA ALA A 168 -1.02 -6.51 15.51
C ALA A 168 -1.00 -5.15 16.24
N MET A 169 0.09 -4.38 16.12
CA MET A 169 0.18 -3.02 16.68
C MET A 169 -0.87 -2.09 16.06
N ILE A 170 -1.02 -2.10 14.73
CA ILE A 170 -2.02 -1.29 14.02
C ILE A 170 -3.44 -1.66 14.46
N TYR A 171 -3.73 -2.96 14.58
CA TYR A 171 -5.06 -3.42 15.00
C TYR A 171 -5.41 -2.94 16.39
N GLN A 172 -4.49 -3.13 17.33
CA GLN A 172 -4.69 -2.79 18.74
C GLN A 172 -4.80 -1.30 18.96
N GLN A 173 -4.03 -0.49 18.22
CA GLN A 173 -4.01 0.95 18.40
C GLN A 173 -5.12 1.66 17.62
N TYR A 174 -5.50 1.15 16.44
CA TYR A 174 -6.32 1.92 15.50
C TYR A 174 -7.54 1.16 15.00
N ALA A 175 -7.37 -0.04 14.45
CA ALA A 175 -8.41 -0.65 13.62
C ALA A 175 -9.62 -1.16 14.41
N LYS A 176 -9.42 -1.70 15.63
CA LYS A 176 -10.48 -2.40 16.39
C LYS A 176 -11.68 -1.54 16.77
N TYR A 177 -11.57 -0.22 16.73
CA TYR A 177 -12.56 0.70 17.26
C TYR A 177 -13.70 1.06 16.28
N THR A 178 -13.56 0.76 14.99
CA THR A 178 -14.60 1.07 13.98
C THR A 178 -14.77 -0.09 13.01
N VAL A 179 -15.99 -0.29 12.49
CA VAL A 179 -16.27 -1.35 11.51
C VAL A 179 -15.44 -1.12 10.24
N THR A 180 -15.45 0.09 9.70
CA THR A 180 -14.63 0.47 8.53
C THR A 180 -13.13 0.23 8.79
N GLY A 181 -12.65 0.54 9.99
CA GLY A 181 -11.26 0.33 10.38
C GLY A 181 -10.88 -1.15 10.40
N GLN A 182 -11.75 -2.02 10.94
CA GLN A 182 -11.56 -3.47 10.92
C GLN A 182 -11.57 -4.02 9.49
N THR A 183 -12.50 -3.57 8.65
CA THR A 183 -12.56 -3.97 7.23
C THR A 183 -11.30 -3.60 6.47
N LEU A 184 -10.80 -2.37 6.62
CA LEU A 184 -9.57 -1.93 5.98
C LEU A 184 -8.36 -2.72 6.50
N PHE A 185 -8.26 -2.91 7.80
CA PHE A 185 -7.19 -3.69 8.40
C PHE A 185 -7.11 -5.13 7.85
N TRP A 186 -8.25 -5.83 7.80
CA TRP A 186 -8.28 -7.19 7.27
C TRP A 186 -8.00 -7.23 5.78
N SER A 187 -8.48 -6.25 5.02
CA SER A 187 -8.19 -6.14 3.59
C SER A 187 -6.68 -5.97 3.35
N PHE A 188 -6.02 -5.03 4.04
CA PHE A 188 -4.58 -4.80 3.93
C PHE A 188 -3.77 -6.03 4.35
N SER A 189 -4.03 -6.57 5.55
CA SER A 189 -3.27 -7.71 6.07
C SER A 189 -3.42 -8.96 5.21
N VAL A 190 -4.62 -9.26 4.70
CA VAL A 190 -4.82 -10.41 3.81
C VAL A 190 -4.12 -10.19 2.48
N ILE A 191 -4.33 -9.05 1.81
CA ILE A 191 -3.69 -8.76 0.52
C ILE A 191 -2.17 -8.78 0.65
N TRP A 192 -1.61 -8.21 1.70
CA TRP A 192 -0.16 -8.17 1.90
C TRP A 192 0.43 -9.54 2.26
N ALA A 193 -0.30 -10.37 3.01
CA ALA A 193 0.14 -11.75 3.28
C ALA A 193 0.28 -12.58 1.99
N LEU A 194 -0.54 -12.30 0.96
CA LEU A 194 -0.43 -12.97 -0.34
C LEU A 194 0.93 -12.70 -1.03
N TYR A 195 1.62 -11.59 -0.73
CA TYR A 195 2.96 -11.35 -1.27
C TYR A 195 3.98 -12.35 -0.72
N GLY A 196 3.90 -12.67 0.58
CA GLY A 196 4.74 -13.67 1.22
C GLY A 196 4.45 -15.08 0.68
N ILE A 197 3.18 -15.39 0.40
CA ILE A 197 2.79 -16.66 -0.23
C ILE A 197 3.30 -16.73 -1.68
N ALA A 198 3.15 -15.65 -2.45
CA ALA A 198 3.66 -15.56 -3.83
C ALA A 198 5.18 -15.74 -3.89
N ALA A 199 5.92 -15.31 -2.86
CA ALA A 199 7.38 -15.47 -2.79
C ALA A 199 7.84 -16.94 -2.88
N LEU A 200 7.00 -17.89 -2.46
CA LEU A 200 7.28 -19.33 -2.49
C LEU A 200 7.02 -19.97 -3.86
N MET A 201 6.48 -19.22 -4.82
CA MET A 201 6.13 -19.73 -6.14
C MET A 201 7.29 -19.61 -7.14
N SER A 202 7.15 -20.28 -8.30
CA SER A 202 8.12 -20.14 -9.39
C SER A 202 8.18 -18.70 -9.93
N TYR A 203 9.31 -18.33 -10.53
CA TYR A 203 9.61 -16.96 -10.96
C TYR A 203 8.46 -16.26 -11.70
N TYR A 204 7.90 -16.89 -12.74
CA TYR A 204 6.83 -16.29 -13.53
C TYR A 204 5.53 -16.15 -12.74
N VAL A 205 5.12 -17.20 -12.02
CA VAL A 205 3.88 -17.18 -11.24
C VAL A 205 3.96 -16.14 -10.13
N LYS A 206 5.10 -16.07 -9.44
CA LYS A 206 5.41 -15.07 -8.42
C LYS A 206 5.29 -13.64 -8.97
N ASN A 207 5.95 -13.35 -10.10
CA ASN A 207 5.94 -12.00 -10.66
C ASN A 207 4.60 -11.62 -11.29
N ILE A 208 3.85 -12.57 -11.86
CA ILE A 208 2.46 -12.37 -12.27
C ILE A 208 1.59 -12.03 -11.06
N ALA A 209 1.75 -12.77 -9.96
CA ALA A 209 1.03 -12.50 -8.72
C ALA A 209 1.35 -11.11 -8.17
N TYR A 210 2.63 -10.71 -8.13
CA TYR A 210 3.01 -9.35 -7.72
C TYR A 210 2.42 -8.27 -8.62
N ASN A 211 2.38 -8.48 -9.94
CA ASN A 211 1.74 -7.53 -10.85
C ASN A 211 0.27 -7.29 -10.53
N VAL A 212 -0.45 -8.37 -10.21
CA VAL A 212 -1.87 -8.27 -9.84
C VAL A 212 -2.03 -7.68 -8.45
N LEU A 213 -1.25 -8.16 -7.47
CA LEU A 213 -1.35 -7.72 -6.09
C LEU A 213 -1.01 -6.23 -5.91
N ASP A 214 -0.07 -5.69 -6.70
CA ASP A 214 0.28 -4.26 -6.66
C ASP A 214 -0.95 -3.39 -6.97
N LEU A 215 -1.80 -3.82 -7.92
CA LEU A 215 -3.05 -3.13 -8.26
C LEU A 215 -4.02 -3.03 -7.07
N PHE A 216 -4.14 -4.11 -6.31
CA PHE A 216 -5.01 -4.14 -5.13
C PHE A 216 -4.39 -3.39 -3.95
N ALA A 217 -3.06 -3.44 -3.79
CA ALA A 217 -2.38 -2.85 -2.65
C ALA A 217 -2.20 -1.33 -2.77
N LYS A 218 -1.88 -0.82 -3.97
CA LYS A 218 -1.51 0.58 -4.22
C LYS A 218 -2.65 1.37 -4.85
N ASN A 219 -3.25 0.87 -5.93
CA ASN A 219 -4.25 1.64 -6.67
C ASN A 219 -5.61 1.65 -5.97
N PHE A 220 -6.06 0.51 -5.43
CA PHE A 220 -7.39 0.44 -4.81
C PHE A 220 -7.52 1.24 -3.51
N PHE A 221 -6.44 1.42 -2.75
CA PHE A 221 -6.51 2.28 -1.57
C PHE A 221 -6.57 3.77 -1.93
N GLY A 222 -5.82 4.21 -2.95
CA GLY A 222 -5.96 5.53 -3.56
C GLY A 222 -7.40 5.80 -4.02
N LEU A 223 -7.97 4.87 -4.80
CA LEU A 223 -9.36 4.93 -5.25
C LEU A 223 -10.36 4.97 -4.09
N PHE A 224 -10.13 4.20 -3.03
CA PHE A 224 -10.97 4.21 -1.83
C PHE A 224 -10.95 5.60 -1.18
N LEU A 225 -9.78 6.21 -1.00
CA LEU A 225 -9.68 7.57 -0.47
C LEU A 225 -10.35 8.59 -1.39
N ALA A 226 -10.14 8.48 -2.70
CA ALA A 226 -10.76 9.33 -3.70
C ALA A 226 -12.30 9.25 -3.64
N TYR A 227 -12.85 8.03 -3.50
CA TYR A 227 -14.28 7.82 -3.31
C TYR A 227 -14.79 8.50 -2.03
N VAL A 228 -14.11 8.31 -0.89
CA VAL A 228 -14.50 8.94 0.39
C VAL A 228 -14.49 10.48 0.28
N ILE A 229 -13.43 11.05 -0.32
CA ILE A 229 -13.30 12.50 -0.54
C ILE A 229 -14.44 13.01 -1.42
N TYR A 230 -14.73 12.33 -2.52
CA TYR A 230 -15.79 12.74 -3.45
C TYR A 230 -17.17 12.73 -2.79
N GLN A 231 -17.48 11.70 -2.00
CA GLN A 231 -18.74 11.64 -1.26
C GLN A 231 -18.85 12.75 -0.20
N GLU A 232 -17.78 13.00 0.57
CA GLU A 232 -17.77 14.09 1.54
C GLU A 232 -17.93 15.47 0.86
N TYR A 233 -17.25 15.69 -0.26
CA TYR A 233 -17.38 16.93 -1.04
C TYR A 233 -18.82 17.14 -1.53
N LYS A 234 -19.46 16.10 -2.11
CA LYS A 234 -20.82 16.18 -2.64
C LYS A 234 -21.88 16.49 -1.57
N LEU A 235 -21.65 16.08 -0.32
CA LEU A 235 -22.58 16.37 0.78
C LEU A 235 -22.51 17.83 1.27
N MET A 236 -21.49 18.59 0.84
CA MET A 236 -21.21 19.94 1.34
C MET A 236 -21.44 21.05 0.31
N VAL A 237 -21.70 20.68 -0.94
CA VAL A 237 -22.01 21.57 -2.07
C VAL A 237 -23.44 21.29 -2.53
#